data_AF-A0A5C1QIH9-F1
#
_entry.id   AF-A0A5C1QIH9-F1
#
_cell.length_a   1.000
_cell.length_b   1.000
_cell.length_c   1.000
_cell.angle_alpha   90.00
_cell.angle_beta   90.00
_cell.angle_gamma   90.00
#
_symmetry.space_group_name_H-M   'P 1'
#
loop_
_entity.id
_entity.type
_entity.pdbx_description
1 polymer ?
#
loop_
_entity_poly.entity_id
_entity_poly.type
_entity_poly.pdbx_seq_one_letter_code
_entity_poly.pdbx_strand_id
1 'polypeptide(L)'
;MIGFIIKKAFFDTWDNLIRFIVFNFMTLPFLILAYWGLKLVALGGFIGFVVILIALMGLVVHQGTIFYFLRDIGNSHAVSLKDYLKYLRLDLKIKIQFAAAWAIFITVTSFSIVYYLNGNGVISLIPLP
;
A
#
# COMPACT_ATOMS: atom_id res chain seq x y z
N MET A 1 -18.57 1.90 -38.68
CA MET A 1 -18.21 0.80 -37.75
C MET A 1 -17.04 1.16 -36.84
N ILE A 2 -15.92 1.66 -37.38
CA ILE A 2 -14.72 2.02 -36.59
C ILE A 2 -15.04 3.03 -35.47
N GLY A 3 -15.77 4.11 -35.75
CA GLY A 3 -16.12 5.11 -34.73
C GLY A 3 -17.00 4.56 -33.59
N PHE A 4 -17.86 3.57 -33.86
CA PHE A 4 -18.65 2.90 -32.83
C PHE A 4 -17.78 2.03 -31.91
N ILE A 5 -16.80 1.32 -32.48
CA ILE A 5 -15.86 0.48 -31.73
C ILE A 5 -14.97 1.35 -30.82
N ILE A 6 -14.45 2.47 -31.33
CA ILE A 6 -13.63 3.40 -30.55
C ILE A 6 -14.44 3.99 -29.40
N LYS A 7 -15.67 4.45 -29.67
CA LYS A 7 -16.56 5.00 -28.64
C LYS A 7 -16.83 3.97 -27.55
N LYS A 8 -17.11 2.73 -27.91
CA LYS A 8 -17.38 1.65 -26.95
C LYS A 8 -16.15 1.36 -26.07
N ALA A 9 -14.98 1.16 -26.69
CA ALA A 9 -13.74 0.90 -25.96
C ALA A 9 -13.39 2.04 -24.99
N PHE A 10 -13.65 3.29 -25.38
CA PHE A 10 -13.46 4.45 -24.52
C PHE A 10 -14.35 4.39 -23.27
N PHE A 11 -15.66 4.16 -23.42
CA PHE A 11 -16.57 4.07 -22.27
C PHE A 11 -16.27 2.86 -21.38
N ASP A 12 -15.96 1.70 -21.95
CA ASP A 12 -15.58 0.51 -21.19
C ASP A 12 -14.32 0.77 -20.33
N THR A 13 -13.36 1.52 -20.88
CA THR A 13 -12.14 1.92 -20.14
C THR A 13 -12.46 2.88 -19.00
N TRP A 14 -13.34 3.86 -19.23
CA TRP A 14 -13.76 4.81 -18.20
C TRP A 14 -14.51 4.14 -17.04
N ASP A 15 -15.41 3.22 -17.33
CA ASP A 15 -16.13 2.45 -16.31
C ASP A 15 -15.17 1.64 -15.44
N ASN A 16 -14.16 1.04 -16.06
CA ASN A 16 -13.09 0.33 -15.37
C ASN A 16 -12.22 1.25 -14.51
N LEU A 17 -11.90 2.45 -15.01
CA LEU A 17 -11.15 3.46 -14.25
C LEU A 17 -11.92 3.91 -13.00
N ILE A 18 -13.23 4.13 -13.12
CA ILE A 18 -14.08 4.51 -11.97
C ILE A 18 -14.05 3.38 -10.92
N ARG A 19 -14.20 2.13 -11.35
CA ARG A 19 -14.10 0.97 -10.43
C ARG A 19 -12.73 0.90 -9.76
N PHE A 20 -11.66 1.12 -10.51
CA PHE A 20 -10.31 1.16 -9.97
C PHE A 20 -10.15 2.22 -8.87
N ILE A 21 -10.69 3.42 -9.09
CA ILE A 21 -10.70 4.50 -8.10
C ILE A 21 -11.48 4.06 -6.86
N VAL A 22 -12.66 3.46 -7.04
CA VAL A 22 -13.49 2.92 -5.93
C VAL A 22 -12.71 1.89 -5.12
N PHE A 23 -12.01 0.96 -5.75
CA PHE A 23 -11.20 -0.02 -5.03
C PHE A 23 -10.00 0.61 -4.31
N ASN A 24 -9.40 1.66 -4.86
CA ASN A 24 -8.32 2.39 -4.19
C ASN A 24 -8.79 3.09 -2.91
N PHE A 25 -10.08 3.44 -2.77
CA PHE A 25 -10.61 3.97 -1.50
C PHE A 25 -10.50 2.96 -0.34
N MET A 26 -10.32 1.66 -0.62
CA MET A 26 -9.98 0.66 0.41
C MET A 26 -8.58 0.86 1.02
N THR A 27 -7.78 1.78 0.47
CA THR A 27 -6.55 2.28 1.11
C THR A 27 -6.86 3.08 2.38
N LEU A 28 -8.01 3.79 2.43
CA LEU A 28 -8.34 4.70 3.54
C LEU A 28 -8.40 4.01 4.91
N PRO A 29 -9.08 2.85 5.09
CA PRO A 29 -9.05 2.14 6.37
C PRO A 29 -7.64 1.86 6.89
N PHE A 30 -6.71 1.50 6.00
CA PHE A 30 -5.33 1.23 6.42
C PHE A 30 -4.58 2.52 6.81
N LEU A 31 -4.82 3.64 6.13
CA LEU A 31 -4.26 4.93 6.52
C LEU A 31 -4.80 5.40 7.88
N ILE A 32 -6.10 5.20 8.12
CA ILE A 32 -6.74 5.49 9.41
C ILE A 32 -6.13 4.61 10.50
N LEU A 33 -5.97 3.31 10.25
CA LEU A 33 -5.32 2.39 11.19
C LEU A 33 -3.88 2.80 11.49
N ALA A 34 -3.10 3.17 10.47
CA ALA A 34 -1.73 3.65 10.66
C ALA A 34 -1.69 4.92 11.54
N TYR A 35 -2.59 5.87 11.29
CA TYR A 35 -2.72 7.08 12.10
C TYR A 35 -3.06 6.78 13.57
N TRP A 36 -4.03 5.90 13.81
CA TRP A 36 -4.36 5.47 15.18
C TRP A 36 -3.21 4.71 15.83
N GLY A 37 -2.50 3.88 15.08
CA GLY A 37 -1.29 3.21 15.54
C GLY A 37 -0.22 4.20 15.99
N LEU A 38 0.03 5.27 15.22
CA LEU A 38 0.96 6.35 15.59
C LEU A 38 0.54 7.05 16.89
N LYS A 39 -0.75 7.34 17.08
CA LYS A 39 -1.25 7.88 18.34
C LYS A 39 -0.98 6.96 19.52
N LEU A 40 -1.21 5.66 19.36
CA LEU A 40 -0.96 4.67 20.41
C LEU A 40 0.53 4.53 20.74
N VAL A 41 1.41 4.64 19.74
CA VAL A 41 2.87 4.70 19.97
C VAL A 41 3.24 5.94 20.77
N ALA A 42 2.67 7.10 20.45
CA ALA A 42 2.93 8.35 21.16
C ALA A 42 2.50 8.29 22.65
N LEU A 43 1.51 7.44 22.97
CA LEU A 43 1.08 7.15 24.35
C LEU A 43 1.96 6.09 25.05
N GLY A 44 3.07 5.66 24.44
CA GLY A 44 4.00 4.68 24.99
C GLY A 44 3.54 3.22 24.83
N GLY A 45 2.49 2.96 24.06
CA GLY A 45 1.93 1.63 23.90
C GLY A 45 2.66 0.82 22.81
N PHE A 46 3.25 -0.32 23.18
CA PHE A 46 3.76 -1.32 22.22
C PHE A 46 2.69 -1.75 21.19
N ILE A 47 1.43 -1.76 21.62
CA ILE A 47 0.25 -2.02 20.76
C ILE A 47 0.22 -1.09 19.54
N GLY A 48 0.66 0.17 19.67
CA GLY A 48 0.70 1.10 18.55
C GLY A 48 1.60 0.62 17.41
N PHE A 49 2.76 0.04 17.73
CA PHE A 49 3.65 -0.53 16.73
C PHE A 49 3.01 -1.72 16.01
N VAL A 50 2.32 -2.60 16.75
CA VAL A 50 1.59 -3.73 16.17
C VAL A 50 0.51 -3.24 15.20
N VAL A 51 -0.25 -2.21 15.58
CA VAL A 51 -1.29 -1.62 14.72
C VAL A 51 -0.69 -1.01 13.45
N ILE A 52 0.43 -0.28 13.56
CA ILE A 52 1.13 0.27 12.38
C ILE A 52 1.61 -0.85 11.45
N LEU A 53 2.19 -1.92 12.00
CA LEU A 53 2.65 -3.06 11.22
C LEU A 53 1.50 -3.72 10.47
N ILE A 54 0.37 -3.98 11.13
CA ILE A 54 -0.83 -4.54 10.49
C ILE A 54 -1.33 -3.61 9.37
N ALA A 55 -1.37 -2.29 9.61
CA ALA A 55 -1.80 -1.31 8.62
C ALA A 55 -0.89 -1.31 7.38
N LEU A 56 0.43 -1.29 7.58
CA LEU A 56 1.42 -1.34 6.50
C LEU A 56 1.36 -2.66 5.72
N MET A 57 1.21 -3.79 6.41
CA MET A 57 1.07 -5.08 5.75
C MET A 57 -0.21 -5.13 4.90
N GLY A 58 -1.32 -4.63 5.44
CA GLY A 58 -2.58 -4.48 4.72
C GLY A 58 -2.44 -3.61 3.48
N LEU A 59 -1.75 -2.47 3.58
CA LEU A 59 -1.44 -1.59 2.44
C LEU A 59 -0.65 -2.31 1.36
N VAL A 60 0.44 -3.00 1.71
CA VAL A 60 1.28 -3.70 0.73
C VAL A 60 0.48 -4.80 0.02
N VAL A 61 -0.31 -5.57 0.77
CA VAL A 61 -1.19 -6.60 0.19
C VAL A 61 -2.27 -6.00 -0.72
N HIS A 62 -2.88 -4.88 -0.30
CA HIS A 62 -3.86 -4.16 -1.10
C HIS A 62 -3.26 -3.61 -2.39
N GLN A 63 -2.11 -2.92 -2.31
CA GLN A 63 -1.41 -2.38 -3.46
C GLN A 63 -0.99 -3.49 -4.43
N GLY A 64 -0.48 -4.61 -3.90
CA GLY A 64 -0.20 -5.80 -4.70
C GLY A 64 -1.43 -6.34 -5.44
N THR A 65 -2.63 -6.16 -4.88
CA THR A 65 -3.91 -6.57 -5.50
C THR A 65 -4.37 -5.58 -6.58
N ILE A 66 -4.19 -4.29 -6.32
CA ILE A 66 -4.47 -3.18 -7.25
C ILE A 66 -3.62 -3.27 -8.52
N PHE A 67 -2.38 -3.77 -8.46
CA PHE A 67 -1.57 -4.02 -9.66
C PHE A 67 -2.20 -5.04 -10.62
N TYR A 68 -2.84 -6.09 -10.13
CA TYR A 68 -3.57 -7.04 -11.00
C TYR A 68 -4.80 -6.38 -11.63
N PHE A 69 -5.47 -5.48 -10.90
CA PHE A 69 -6.55 -4.66 -11.46
C PHE A 69 -6.06 -3.81 -12.64
N LEU A 70 -4.96 -3.09 -12.47
CA LEU A 70 -4.38 -2.26 -13.55
C LEU A 70 -4.05 -3.07 -14.79
N ARG A 71 -3.45 -4.26 -14.60
CA ARG A 71 -3.13 -5.17 -15.71
C ARG A 71 -4.39 -5.56 -16.48
N ASP A 72 -5.45 -5.93 -15.79
CA ASP A 72 -6.67 -6.42 -16.42
C ASP A 72 -7.50 -5.31 -17.06
N ILE A 73 -7.49 -4.11 -16.46
CA ILE A 73 -8.07 -2.89 -17.07
C ILE A 73 -7.32 -2.55 -18.36
N GLY A 74 -5.99 -2.65 -18.38
CA GLY A 74 -5.18 -2.47 -19.59
C GLY A 74 -5.55 -3.47 -20.70
N ASN A 75 -6.04 -4.66 -20.33
CA ASN A 75 -6.54 -5.68 -21.25
C ASN A 75 -8.05 -5.56 -21.53
N SER A 76 -8.69 -4.44 -21.16
CA SER A 76 -10.14 -4.19 -21.35
C SER A 76 -11.07 -5.19 -20.66
N HIS A 77 -10.59 -5.92 -19.64
CA HIS A 77 -11.43 -6.80 -18.84
C HIS A 77 -12.18 -6.00 -17.78
N ALA A 78 -13.51 -6.18 -17.74
CA ALA A 78 -14.33 -5.57 -16.69
C ALA A 78 -13.99 -6.20 -15.34
N VAL A 79 -13.56 -5.38 -14.38
CA VAL A 79 -13.12 -5.89 -13.08
C VAL A 79 -14.24 -5.77 -12.04
N SER A 80 -14.41 -6.78 -11.20
CA SER A 80 -15.46 -6.86 -10.18
C SER A 80 -14.91 -7.12 -8.78
N LEU A 81 -15.76 -7.00 -7.75
CA LEU A 81 -15.40 -7.34 -6.37
C LEU A 81 -14.97 -8.82 -6.23
N LYS A 82 -15.52 -9.72 -7.04
CA LYS A 82 -15.13 -11.14 -7.04
C LYS A 82 -13.69 -11.30 -7.52
N ASP A 83 -13.30 -10.53 -8.53
CA ASP A 83 -11.92 -10.52 -9.04
C ASP A 83 -10.97 -9.90 -8.04
N TYR A 84 -11.41 -8.88 -7.29
CA TYR A 84 -10.65 -8.33 -6.17
C TYR A 84 -10.34 -9.39 -5.11
N LEU A 85 -11.35 -10.15 -4.66
CA LEU A 85 -11.14 -11.21 -3.68
C LEU A 85 -10.27 -12.34 -4.23
N LYS A 86 -10.38 -12.64 -5.52
CA LYS A 86 -9.51 -13.61 -6.20
C LYS A 86 -8.06 -13.13 -6.21
N TYR A 87 -7.81 -11.89 -6.61
CA TYR A 87 -6.47 -11.31 -6.65
C TYR A 87 -5.88 -11.11 -5.26
N LEU A 88 -6.70 -10.82 -4.25
CA LEU A 88 -6.24 -10.74 -2.87
C LEU A 88 -5.65 -12.07 -2.40
N ARG A 89 -6.26 -13.19 -2.80
CA ARG A 89 -5.78 -14.55 -2.47
C ARG A 89 -4.64 -15.01 -3.37
N LEU A 90 -4.58 -14.51 -4.60
CA LEU A 90 -3.50 -14.79 -5.54
C LEU A 90 -2.17 -14.25 -4.97
N ASP A 91 -1.18 -15.13 -4.92
CA ASP A 91 0.17 -14.83 -4.45
C ASP A 91 0.22 -14.21 -3.04
N LEU A 92 -0.78 -14.50 -2.20
CA LEU A 92 -0.89 -13.92 -0.86
C LEU A 92 0.36 -14.19 -0.02
N LYS A 93 0.97 -15.37 -0.15
CA LYS A 93 2.24 -15.70 0.52
C LYS A 93 3.36 -14.75 0.11
N ILE A 94 3.50 -14.47 -1.18
CA ILE A 94 4.53 -13.56 -1.71
C ILE A 94 4.25 -12.14 -1.24
N LYS A 95 2.98 -11.69 -1.29
CA LYS A 95 2.58 -10.36 -0.80
C LYS A 95 2.87 -10.18 0.69
N ILE A 96 2.60 -11.20 1.51
CA ILE A 96 2.91 -11.18 2.94
C ILE A 96 4.42 -11.16 3.18
N GLN A 97 5.20 -11.96 2.44
CA GLN A 97 6.67 -11.94 2.55
C GLN A 97 7.24 -10.56 2.18
N PHE A 98 6.74 -9.96 1.10
CA PHE A 98 7.14 -8.62 0.69
C PHE A 98 6.73 -7.55 1.71
N ALA A 99 5.52 -7.68 2.26
CA ALA A 99 5.04 -6.82 3.33
C ALA A 99 5.89 -6.92 4.60
N ALA A 100 6.30 -8.13 4.98
CA ALA A 100 7.20 -8.36 6.11
C ALA A 100 8.59 -7.78 5.86
N ALA A 101 9.15 -7.95 4.65
CA ALA A 101 10.41 -7.35 4.26
C ALA A 101 10.35 -5.81 4.35
N TRP A 102 9.26 -5.20 3.87
CA TRP A 102 9.00 -3.77 3.99
C TRP A 102 8.88 -3.30 5.43
N ALA A 103 8.18 -4.05 6.28
CA ALA A 103 8.07 -3.75 7.70
C ALA A 103 9.44 -3.77 8.40
N ILE A 104 10.27 -4.78 8.12
CA ILE A 104 11.65 -4.86 8.64
C ILE A 104 12.46 -3.66 8.14
N PHE A 105 12.41 -3.37 6.84
CA PHE A 105 13.12 -2.24 6.25
C PHE A 105 12.75 -0.92 6.92
N ILE A 106 11.44 -0.61 7.03
CA ILE A 106 10.96 0.60 7.69
C ILE A 106 11.43 0.68 9.15
N THR A 107 11.39 -0.45 9.87
CA THR A 107 11.83 -0.51 11.26
C THR A 107 13.33 -0.20 11.38
N VAL A 108 14.17 -0.89 10.59
CA VAL A 108 15.63 -0.68 10.58
C VAL A 108 15.98 0.75 10.18
N THR A 109 15.34 1.29 9.15
CA THR A 109 15.55 2.67 8.70
C THR A 109 15.11 3.66 9.77
N SER A 110 13.99 3.43 10.45
CA SER A 110 13.52 4.30 11.54
C SER A 110 14.51 4.33 12.70
N PHE A 111 15.01 3.17 13.14
CA PHE A 111 16.06 3.11 14.18
C PHE A 111 17.36 3.77 13.73
N SER A 112 17.75 3.55 12.47
CA SER A 112 18.96 4.15 11.90
C SER A 112 18.85 5.67 11.88
N ILE A 113 17.71 6.24 11.44
CA ILE A 113 17.46 7.68 11.46
C ILE A 113 17.60 8.24 12.88
N VAL A 114 16.95 7.60 13.87
CA VAL A 114 17.05 8.03 15.28
C VAL A 114 18.50 7.93 15.81
N TYR A 115 19.22 6.87 15.46
CA TYR A 115 20.62 6.68 15.85
C TYR A 115 21.54 7.76 15.26
N TYR A 116 21.35 8.10 13.98
CA TYR A 116 22.12 9.16 13.31
C TYR A 116 21.75 10.56 13.81
N LEU A 117 20.47 10.83 14.07
CA LEU A 117 20.01 12.13 14.61
C LEU A 117 20.47 12.37 16.05
N ASN A 118 20.59 11.32 16.86
CA ASN A 118 21.07 11.42 18.25
C ASN A 118 22.61 11.41 18.38
N GLY A 119 23.35 11.66 17.30
CA GLY A 119 24.79 11.94 17.36
C GLY A 119 25.70 10.71 17.50
N ASN A 120 25.18 9.49 17.50
CA ASN A 120 25.99 8.26 17.65
C ASN A 120 26.49 7.68 16.31
N GLY A 121 26.09 8.27 15.17
CA GLY A 121 26.56 7.86 13.84
C GLY A 121 27.76 8.67 13.35
N VAL A 122 28.57 8.10 12.45
CA VAL A 122 29.79 8.70 11.87
C VAL A 122 29.59 10.12 11.28
N ILE A 123 28.36 10.49 10.95
CA ILE A 123 27.96 11.81 10.43
C ILE A 123 27.91 12.91 11.52
N SER A 124 27.90 12.54 12.81
CA SER A 124 27.96 13.51 13.92
C SER A 124 29.30 14.24 14.06
N LEU A 125 30.30 13.86 13.26
CA LEU A 125 31.58 14.57 13.14
C LEU A 125 31.49 15.85 12.30
N ILE A 126 30.37 16.09 11.61
CA ILE A 126 30.11 17.34 10.92
C ILE A 126 29.14 18.13 11.80
N PRO A 127 29.60 19.18 12.51
CA PRO A 127 28.69 20.06 13.23
C PRO A 127 27.73 20.68 12.23
N LEU A 128 26.42 20.44 12.43
CA LEU A 128 25.40 21.22 11.74
C LEU A 128 25.49 22.67 12.26
N PRO A 129 25.49 23.68 11.36
CA PRO A 129 25.56 25.09 11.74
C PRO A 129 24.35 25.55 12.56
#